data_AF-A0A6A6HVG7-F1
#
_entry.id   AF-A0A6A6HVG7-F1
#
_cell.length_a   1.000
_cell.length_b   1.000
_cell.length_c   1.000
_cell.angle_alpha   90.00
_cell.angle_beta   90.00
_cell.angle_gamma   90.00
#
_symmetry.space_group_name_H-M   'P 1'
#
loop_
_entity.id
_entity.type
_entity.pdbx_description
1 polymer ?
#
loop_
_entity_poly.entity_id
_entity_poly.type
_entity_poly.pdbx_seq_one_letter_code
_entity_poly.pdbx_strand_id
1 'polypeptide(L)'
;MNTEDPGSTELRLLDAYLCLPNPELRINALSSKAASKRETEWEHVESWTEWTDFNPDEILRKFLNDEVAFADPCQLQRAECSIYSERCLEHVLSKWHNMVVNNALQHICSKLGVDKISWVPGRHGDGVRPDWSGVKEEEDSTSLVPGETKLQNPKSAKPLPKEWPTEESTGEHTDFISFLSQAATYSKMEKSRYAYVITNMELVVMRLSKETSTIPTRPSGTSRRLSAESNQLQGGNMQPPSSSPPAAHDQDDETGEDELPQTQQSIQSEEVPPFSPPHEPPSASDYVPSSSPVAELVHPEIARFAWTASTVTITKALVAIHILAVLQNERREKYDKVTEDYDYRELFVSP
;
A
#
# COMPACT_ATOMS: atom_id res chain seq x y z
N MET A 1 -22.06 17.83 41.89
CA MET A 1 -21.60 16.96 40.79
C MET A 1 -21.02 17.89 39.74
N ASN A 2 -19.70 17.89 39.59
CA ASN A 2 -19.05 18.67 38.55
C ASN A 2 -19.32 17.95 37.22
N THR A 3 -20.06 18.60 36.34
CA THR A 3 -20.15 18.23 34.94
C THR A 3 -18.82 18.61 34.30
N GLU A 4 -17.88 17.68 34.27
CA GLU A 4 -16.69 17.82 33.43
C GLU A 4 -17.17 17.99 31.99
N ASP A 5 -16.74 19.08 31.36
CA ASP A 5 -17.08 19.41 29.99
C ASP A 5 -16.51 18.31 29.08
N PRO A 6 -17.35 17.49 28.41
CA PRO A 6 -16.90 16.32 27.65
C PRO A 6 -16.10 16.67 26.37
N GLY A 7 -15.61 17.89 26.24
CA GLY A 7 -14.85 18.40 25.09
C GLY A 7 -13.57 19.16 25.42
N SER A 8 -13.07 19.15 26.67
CA SER A 8 -11.78 19.78 26.98
C SER A 8 -10.62 18.94 26.45
N THR A 9 -10.25 19.15 25.19
CA THR A 9 -9.06 18.54 24.59
C THR A 9 -7.81 19.15 25.21
N GLU A 10 -7.09 18.36 26.01
CA GLU A 10 -5.80 18.78 26.60
C GLU A 10 -4.74 18.94 25.52
N LEU A 11 -3.96 20.02 25.57
CA LEU A 11 -2.79 20.18 24.71
C LEU A 11 -1.74 19.13 25.07
N ARG A 12 -1.23 18.43 24.06
CA ARG A 12 -0.15 17.46 24.24
C ARG A 12 0.93 17.68 23.19
N LEU A 13 2.17 17.39 23.54
CA LEU A 13 3.27 17.34 22.58
C LEU A 13 2.97 16.26 21.54
N LEU A 14 3.20 16.55 20.26
CA LEU A 14 3.04 15.59 19.18
C LEU A 14 3.84 14.31 19.44
N ASP A 15 5.06 14.43 19.98
CA ASP A 15 5.86 13.26 20.35
C ASP A 15 5.15 12.34 21.35
N ALA A 16 4.57 12.91 22.41
CA ALA A 16 3.84 12.16 23.41
C ALA A 16 2.58 11.50 22.81
N TYR A 17 1.91 12.18 21.89
CA TYR A 17 0.74 11.65 21.19
C TYR A 17 1.10 10.49 20.24
N LEU A 18 2.20 10.60 19.50
CA LEU A 18 2.70 9.52 18.64
C LEU A 18 3.24 8.33 19.45
N CYS A 19 3.69 8.57 20.69
CA CYS A 19 4.18 7.56 21.61
C CYS A 19 3.09 6.95 22.51
N LEU A 20 1.80 7.17 22.22
CA LEU A 20 0.73 6.45 22.90
C LEU A 20 0.96 4.93 22.83
N PRO A 21 0.72 4.20 23.93
CA PRO A 21 1.02 2.77 23.99
C PRO A 21 0.17 2.01 22.97
N ASN A 22 0.79 1.02 22.30
CA ASN A 22 0.04 0.13 21.41
C ASN A 22 -0.97 -0.70 22.23
N PRO A 23 -2.15 -1.00 21.68
CA PRO A 23 -3.11 -1.90 22.30
C PRO A 23 -2.46 -3.26 22.58
N GLU A 24 -2.74 -3.83 23.76
CA GLU A 24 -2.29 -5.16 24.13
C GLU A 24 -3.08 -6.21 23.32
N LEU A 25 -2.46 -6.72 22.26
CA LEU A 25 -3.07 -7.74 21.40
C LEU A 25 -3.09 -9.11 22.08
N ARG A 26 -4.22 -9.79 22.02
CA ARG A 26 -4.38 -11.17 22.48
C ARG A 26 -4.53 -12.09 21.29
N ILE A 27 -3.41 -12.65 20.88
CA ILE A 27 -3.38 -13.54 19.71
C ILE A 27 -3.91 -14.90 20.13
N ASN A 28 -5.07 -15.27 19.60
CA ASN A 28 -5.64 -16.58 19.81
C ASN A 28 -5.01 -17.59 18.85
N ALA A 29 -5.07 -18.88 19.18
CA ALA A 29 -4.52 -19.93 18.33
C ALA A 29 -5.10 -19.81 16.91
N LEU A 30 -4.22 -19.47 15.95
CA LEU A 30 -4.63 -19.31 14.57
C LEU A 30 -5.00 -20.69 14.02
N SER A 31 -6.21 -20.79 13.46
CA SER A 31 -6.59 -21.97 12.70
C SER A 31 -5.68 -22.03 11.46
N SER A 32 -4.86 -23.06 11.37
CA SER A 32 -3.89 -23.30 10.29
C SER A 32 -4.53 -23.58 8.91
N LYS A 33 -5.80 -23.22 8.69
CA LYS A 33 -6.63 -23.70 7.57
C LYS A 33 -7.14 -22.63 6.60
N ALA A 34 -6.59 -21.42 6.58
CA ALA A 34 -6.84 -20.51 5.47
C ALA A 34 -5.89 -20.86 4.31
N ALA A 35 -6.32 -21.78 3.45
CA ALA A 35 -5.63 -22.10 2.21
C ALA A 35 -5.70 -20.89 1.26
N SER A 36 -4.54 -20.45 0.80
CA SER A 36 -4.40 -19.37 -0.18
C SER A 36 -4.96 -19.80 -1.54
N LYS A 37 -5.93 -19.04 -2.07
CA LYS A 37 -6.12 -18.98 -3.52
C LYS A 37 -4.88 -18.28 -4.09
N ARG A 38 -3.90 -19.06 -4.56
CA ARG A 38 -2.97 -18.63 -5.63
C ARG A 38 -3.81 -18.67 -6.92
N GLU A 39 -3.75 -17.73 -7.85
CA GLU A 39 -2.59 -17.17 -8.53
C GLU A 39 -2.83 -15.68 -8.81
N THR A 40 -2.25 -14.80 -7.99
CA THR A 40 -1.76 -13.54 -8.54
C THR A 40 -0.24 -13.69 -8.56
N GLU A 41 0.37 -13.47 -9.72
CA GLU A 41 1.82 -13.37 -9.83
C GLU A 41 2.25 -12.10 -9.09
N TRP A 42 2.56 -12.24 -7.81
CA TRP A 42 3.20 -11.17 -7.05
C TRP A 42 4.62 -10.97 -7.57
N GLU A 43 5.08 -9.73 -7.54
CA GLU A 43 6.49 -9.38 -7.73
C GLU A 43 7.36 -10.27 -6.85
N HIS A 44 8.40 -10.85 -7.43
CA HIS A 44 9.29 -11.70 -6.66
C HIS A 44 10.33 -10.83 -5.95
N VAL A 45 10.21 -10.73 -4.63
CA VAL A 45 11.28 -10.15 -3.82
C VAL A 45 12.36 -11.23 -3.72
N GLU A 46 13.55 -10.94 -4.26
CA GLU A 46 14.67 -11.90 -4.30
C GLU A 46 15.65 -11.68 -3.14
N SER A 47 15.82 -10.42 -2.72
CA SER A 47 16.62 -10.06 -1.57
C SER A 47 16.08 -8.79 -0.92
N TRP A 48 16.52 -8.43 0.28
CA TRP A 48 16.30 -7.10 0.84
C TRP A 48 17.58 -6.61 1.52
N THR A 49 17.69 -5.31 1.71
CA THR A 49 18.74 -4.68 2.52
C THR A 49 18.11 -3.91 3.68
N GLU A 50 18.89 -3.62 4.71
CA GLU A 50 18.41 -2.81 5.84
C GLU A 50 18.35 -1.32 5.42
N TRP A 51 17.21 -0.67 5.66
CA TRP A 51 17.01 0.75 5.46
C TRP A 51 17.53 1.54 6.65
N THR A 52 18.85 1.61 6.76
CA THR A 52 19.56 2.12 7.95
C THR A 52 19.33 3.60 8.26
N ASP A 53 18.93 4.42 7.28
CA ASP A 53 18.67 5.85 7.44
C ASP A 53 17.19 6.20 7.69
N PHE A 54 16.28 5.22 7.76
CA PHE A 54 14.90 5.46 8.16
C PHE A 54 14.79 5.60 9.68
N ASN A 55 14.79 6.84 10.16
CA ASN A 55 14.63 7.17 11.57
C ASN A 55 13.43 8.12 11.77
N PRO A 56 12.30 7.62 12.33
CA PRO A 56 11.10 8.44 12.53
C PRO A 56 11.31 9.66 13.43
N ASP A 57 12.17 9.58 14.45
CA ASP A 57 12.46 10.72 15.34
C ASP A 57 13.18 11.83 14.58
N GLU A 58 14.11 11.46 13.69
CA GLU A 58 14.84 12.39 12.84
C GLU A 58 13.93 13.05 11.80
N ILE A 59 13.13 12.23 11.09
CA ILE A 59 12.20 12.66 10.05
C ILE A 59 11.16 13.65 10.61
N LEU A 60 10.67 13.38 11.82
CA LEU A 60 9.60 14.16 12.44
C LEU A 60 10.12 15.25 13.40
N ARG A 61 11.44 15.35 13.61
CA ARG A 61 12.08 16.19 14.66
C ARG A 61 11.49 17.59 14.77
N LYS A 62 11.25 18.25 13.62
CA LYS A 62 10.74 19.63 13.54
C LYS A 62 9.35 19.80 14.16
N PHE A 63 8.56 18.74 14.21
CA PHE A 63 7.16 18.75 14.67
C PHE A 63 6.97 18.13 16.05
N LEU A 64 7.92 17.33 16.53
CA LEU A 64 7.78 16.57 17.78
C LEU A 64 7.49 17.43 19.01
N ASN A 65 7.96 18.68 19.02
CA ASN A 65 7.73 19.64 20.10
C ASN A 65 6.48 20.53 19.89
N ASP A 66 5.69 20.32 18.83
CA ASP A 66 4.43 21.04 18.65
C ASP A 66 3.42 20.60 19.71
N GLU A 67 2.79 21.57 20.37
CA GLU A 67 1.65 21.34 21.26
C GLU A 67 0.35 21.40 20.46
N VAL A 68 -0.41 20.31 20.48
CA VAL A 68 -1.63 20.19 19.68
C VAL A 68 -2.74 19.57 20.54
N ALA A 69 -3.95 20.07 20.34
CA ALA A 69 -5.16 19.53 20.94
C ALA A 69 -5.65 18.34 20.09
N PHE A 70 -5.09 17.16 20.33
CA PHE A 70 -5.54 15.94 19.65
C PHE A 70 -6.65 15.24 20.43
N ALA A 71 -7.67 14.76 19.71
CA ALA A 71 -8.66 13.86 20.30
C ALA A 71 -7.98 12.54 20.72
N ASP A 72 -8.38 12.02 21.88
CA ASP A 72 -7.91 10.72 22.35
C ASP A 72 -8.46 9.57 21.49
N PRO A 73 -7.64 8.54 21.18
CA PRO A 73 -8.13 7.38 20.44
C PRO A 73 -9.24 6.67 21.18
N CYS A 74 -10.15 6.09 20.40
CA CYS A 74 -11.23 5.27 20.92
C CYS A 74 -10.65 4.15 21.80
N GLN A 75 -11.08 4.10 23.06
CA GLN A 75 -10.65 3.05 23.96
C GLN A 75 -11.15 1.69 23.45
N LEU A 76 -10.20 0.80 23.16
CA LEU A 76 -10.51 -0.55 22.71
C LEU A 76 -10.91 -1.43 23.88
N GLN A 77 -12.02 -2.14 23.71
CA GLN A 77 -12.44 -3.14 24.68
C GLN A 77 -11.53 -4.36 24.62
N ARG A 78 -11.40 -5.03 25.76
CA ARG A 78 -10.61 -6.27 25.91
C ARG A 78 -10.95 -7.34 24.85
N ALA A 79 -12.21 -7.42 24.44
CA ALA A 79 -12.70 -8.34 23.43
C ALA A 79 -12.26 -7.94 22.00
N GLU A 80 -12.16 -6.65 21.71
CA GLU A 80 -11.72 -6.14 20.40
C GLU A 80 -10.24 -6.41 20.15
N CYS A 81 -9.43 -6.47 21.20
CA CYS A 81 -8.03 -6.86 21.12
C CYS A 81 -7.81 -8.38 20.99
N SER A 82 -8.86 -9.19 20.87
CA SER A 82 -8.75 -10.65 20.69
C SER A 82 -8.61 -10.98 19.21
N ILE A 83 -7.39 -11.28 18.77
CA ILE A 83 -7.06 -11.41 17.35
C ILE A 83 -7.11 -12.89 16.94
N TYR A 84 -7.99 -13.21 15.99
CA TYR A 84 -8.14 -14.55 15.41
C TYR A 84 -8.06 -14.57 13.87
N SER A 85 -8.06 -13.40 13.24
CA SER A 85 -7.95 -13.21 11.79
C SER A 85 -7.34 -11.83 11.47
N GLU A 86 -6.88 -11.64 10.24
CA GLU A 86 -6.34 -10.36 9.74
C GLU A 86 -7.36 -9.22 9.92
N ARG A 87 -8.64 -9.49 9.61
CA ARG A 87 -9.75 -8.55 9.84
C ARG A 87 -9.90 -8.07 11.29
N CYS A 88 -9.51 -8.87 12.28
CA CYS A 88 -9.53 -8.43 13.68
C CYS A 88 -8.40 -7.44 13.96
N LEU A 89 -7.22 -7.69 13.38
CA LEU A 89 -6.09 -6.78 13.48
C LEU A 89 -6.42 -5.47 12.74
N GLU A 90 -7.00 -5.54 11.54
CA GLU A 90 -7.46 -4.37 10.80
C GLU A 90 -8.46 -3.52 11.60
N HIS A 91 -9.41 -4.16 12.30
CA HIS A 91 -10.37 -3.45 13.16
C HIS A 91 -9.67 -2.68 14.29
N VAL A 92 -8.67 -3.29 14.93
CA VAL A 92 -7.86 -2.63 15.96
C VAL A 92 -7.06 -1.46 15.36
N LEU A 93 -6.40 -1.68 14.23
CA LEU A 93 -5.64 -0.64 13.52
C LEU A 93 -6.54 0.53 13.12
N SER A 94 -7.74 0.26 12.61
CA SER A 94 -8.72 1.27 12.19
C SER A 94 -9.23 2.10 13.36
N LYS A 95 -9.48 1.50 14.53
CA LYS A 95 -10.00 2.23 15.69
C LYS A 95 -8.94 3.00 16.47
N TRP A 96 -7.72 2.46 16.54
CA TRP A 96 -6.65 3.03 17.36
C TRP A 96 -5.63 3.78 16.51
N HIS A 97 -4.82 3.06 15.74
CA HIS A 97 -3.69 3.65 15.01
C HIS A 97 -4.13 4.65 13.96
N ASN A 98 -5.19 4.34 13.21
CA ASN A 98 -5.65 5.17 12.10
C ASN A 98 -5.99 6.60 12.54
N MET A 99 -6.70 6.73 13.65
CA MET A 99 -7.08 8.02 14.20
C MET A 99 -5.86 8.82 14.67
N VAL A 100 -4.91 8.17 15.35
CA VAL A 100 -3.68 8.82 15.83
C VAL A 100 -2.81 9.28 14.65
N VAL A 101 -2.60 8.40 13.67
CA VAL A 101 -1.82 8.69 12.45
C VAL A 101 -2.47 9.82 11.66
N ASN A 102 -3.77 9.78 11.38
CA ASN A 102 -4.44 10.80 10.58
C ASN A 102 -4.47 12.18 11.24
N ASN A 103 -4.71 12.25 12.55
CA ASN A 103 -4.63 13.51 13.29
C ASN A 103 -3.23 14.14 13.18
N ALA A 104 -2.18 13.32 13.32
CA ALA A 104 -0.80 13.78 13.19
C ALA A 104 -0.47 14.20 11.75
N LEU A 105 -0.89 13.43 10.75
CA LEU A 105 -0.66 13.74 9.34
C LEU A 105 -1.33 15.06 8.94
N GLN A 106 -2.58 15.30 9.35
CA GLN A 106 -3.26 16.57 9.10
C GLN A 106 -2.49 17.77 9.68
N HIS A 107 -2.00 17.64 10.92
CA HIS A 107 -1.21 18.68 11.58
C HIS A 107 0.10 18.94 10.85
N ILE A 108 0.88 17.88 10.56
CA ILE A 108 2.19 18.01 9.92
C ILE A 108 2.05 18.54 8.49
N CYS A 109 1.12 18.01 7.68
CA CYS A 109 0.90 18.49 6.32
C CYS A 109 0.50 19.97 6.31
N SER A 110 -0.36 20.40 7.23
CA SER A 110 -0.73 21.81 7.37
C SER A 110 0.46 22.70 7.71
N LYS A 111 1.42 22.21 8.52
CA LYS A 111 2.64 22.95 8.88
C LYS A 111 3.65 23.00 7.74
N LEU A 112 3.73 21.94 6.94
CA LEU A 112 4.57 21.86 5.76
C LEU A 112 4.00 22.67 4.58
N GLY A 113 2.70 22.92 4.55
CA GLY A 113 2.05 23.56 3.41
C GLY A 113 1.94 22.62 2.19
N VAL A 114 1.85 21.31 2.44
CA VAL A 114 1.71 20.27 1.41
C VAL A 114 0.30 19.69 1.42
N ASP A 115 -0.04 18.94 0.37
CA ASP A 115 -1.35 18.29 0.26
C ASP A 115 -1.65 17.42 1.50
N LYS A 116 -2.89 17.48 1.96
CA LYS A 116 -3.35 16.62 3.05
C LYS A 116 -3.37 15.19 2.58
N ILE A 117 -2.71 14.33 3.34
CA ILE A 117 -2.72 12.88 3.16
C ILE A 117 -3.49 12.24 4.31
N SER A 118 -4.30 11.25 3.99
CA SER A 118 -4.97 10.38 4.95
C SER A 118 -4.51 8.93 4.76
N TRP A 119 -4.20 8.27 5.86
CA TRP A 119 -4.09 6.82 5.92
C TRP A 119 -5.50 6.24 6.01
N VAL A 120 -5.91 5.44 5.03
CA VAL A 120 -7.26 4.89 4.93
C VAL A 120 -7.21 3.40 4.60
N PRO A 121 -8.27 2.62 4.90
CA PRO A 121 -8.44 1.30 4.32
C PRO A 121 -8.36 1.38 2.80
N GLY A 122 -7.73 0.40 2.15
CA GLY A 122 -7.53 0.38 0.71
C GLY A 122 -8.82 0.63 -0.07
N ARG A 123 -8.74 1.49 -1.10
CA ARG A 123 -9.92 1.95 -1.84
C ARG A 123 -10.61 0.83 -2.64
N HIS A 124 -11.88 1.06 -2.94
CA HIS A 124 -12.74 0.15 -3.67
C HIS A 124 -12.51 0.29 -5.19
N GLY A 125 -12.22 -0.83 -5.86
CA GLY A 125 -12.12 -0.97 -7.31
C GLY A 125 -12.07 -2.47 -7.67
N ASP A 126 -12.34 -2.78 -8.94
CA ASP A 126 -12.32 -4.15 -9.45
C ASP A 126 -10.87 -4.61 -9.64
N GLY A 127 -10.28 -5.24 -8.62
CA GLY A 127 -8.91 -5.74 -8.71
C GLY A 127 -8.28 -6.10 -7.37
N VAL A 128 -6.98 -6.39 -7.43
CA VAL A 128 -6.15 -6.60 -6.24
C VAL A 128 -5.82 -5.24 -5.63
N ARG A 129 -6.08 -5.08 -4.33
CA ARG A 129 -5.91 -3.84 -3.60
C ARG A 129 -5.16 -4.07 -2.29
N PRO A 130 -4.32 -3.11 -1.87
CA PRO A 130 -3.71 -3.17 -0.55
C PRO A 130 -4.79 -3.06 0.53
N ASP A 131 -4.54 -3.62 1.71
CA ASP A 131 -5.43 -3.43 2.87
C ASP A 131 -5.51 -1.97 3.32
N TRP A 132 -4.43 -1.21 3.07
CA TRP A 132 -4.29 0.18 3.47
C TRP A 132 -3.68 1.05 2.38
N SER A 133 -3.94 2.35 2.41
CA SER A 133 -3.37 3.31 1.48
C SER A 133 -3.19 4.67 2.14
N GLY A 134 -2.06 5.31 1.87
CA GLY A 134 -1.91 6.76 2.06
C GLY A 134 -2.44 7.47 0.82
N VAL A 135 -3.52 8.25 0.93
CA VAL A 135 -4.14 8.94 -0.21
C VAL A 135 -4.20 10.44 0.04
N LYS A 136 -4.02 11.24 -1.01
CA LYS A 136 -4.28 12.68 -0.93
C LYS A 136 -5.79 12.91 -0.87
N GLU A 137 -6.25 13.92 -0.13
CA GLU A 137 -7.68 14.22 -0.02
C GLU A 137 -8.33 14.62 -1.36
N GLU A 138 -7.57 15.24 -2.27
CA GLU A 138 -8.07 15.73 -3.56
C GLU A 138 -7.89 14.74 -4.72
N GLU A 139 -7.09 13.68 -4.54
CA GLU A 139 -6.82 12.68 -5.57
C GLU A 139 -7.40 11.32 -5.17
N ASP A 140 -8.44 10.91 -5.88
CA ASP A 140 -9.23 9.75 -5.48
C ASP A 140 -8.68 8.39 -5.92
N SER A 141 -7.59 8.34 -6.70
CA SER A 141 -7.24 7.14 -7.47
C SER A 141 -5.93 6.46 -7.14
N THR A 142 -4.91 7.15 -6.64
CA THR A 142 -3.56 6.56 -6.48
C THR A 142 -3.08 6.54 -5.05
N SER A 143 -2.64 5.38 -4.58
CA SER A 143 -2.04 5.23 -3.26
C SER A 143 -0.60 5.73 -3.26
N LEU A 144 -0.30 6.72 -2.42
CA LEU A 144 1.06 7.17 -2.19
C LEU A 144 1.88 6.14 -1.42
N VAL A 145 1.27 5.42 -0.48
CA VAL A 145 1.94 4.36 0.29
C VAL A 145 0.97 3.20 0.51
N PRO A 146 0.98 2.17 -0.35
CA PRO A 146 0.18 0.98 -0.12
C PRO A 146 0.70 0.19 1.08
N GLY A 147 -0.23 -0.42 1.80
CA GLY A 147 0.07 -1.19 3.00
C GLY A 147 -0.72 -2.48 3.08
N GLU A 148 -0.13 -3.50 3.68
CA GLU A 148 -0.78 -4.81 3.88
C GLU A 148 -0.87 -5.14 5.36
N THR A 149 -1.95 -5.83 5.77
CA THR A 149 -2.11 -6.42 7.09
C THR A 149 -1.89 -7.91 7.00
N LYS A 150 -1.02 -8.46 7.84
CA LYS A 150 -0.79 -9.90 7.89
C LYS A 150 -0.76 -10.43 9.30
N LEU A 151 -1.29 -11.64 9.48
CA LEU A 151 -1.31 -12.27 10.79
C LEU A 151 -0.24 -13.36 10.89
N GLN A 152 0.72 -13.16 11.78
CA GLN A 152 1.76 -14.11 12.08
C GLN A 152 1.39 -14.97 13.29
N ASN A 153 1.53 -16.28 13.15
CA ASN A 153 1.32 -17.22 14.25
C ASN A 153 2.40 -17.02 15.33
N PRO A 154 2.06 -16.64 16.57
CA PRO A 154 3.05 -16.34 17.61
C PRO A 154 3.98 -17.49 17.96
N LYS A 155 3.54 -18.74 17.76
CA LYS A 155 4.34 -19.94 18.08
C LYS A 155 5.46 -20.19 17.07
N SER A 156 5.27 -19.70 15.85
CA SER A 156 6.22 -19.79 14.73
C SER A 156 6.83 -18.44 14.38
N ALA A 157 6.29 -17.35 14.90
CA ALA A 157 6.74 -16.00 14.62
C ALA A 157 8.13 -15.78 15.22
N LYS A 158 9.14 -16.00 14.39
CA LYS A 158 10.45 -15.41 14.59
C LYS A 158 10.41 -14.01 13.98
N PRO A 159 11.09 -13.03 14.59
CA PRO A 159 11.42 -11.81 13.88
C PRO A 159 12.03 -12.19 12.53
N LEU A 160 11.68 -11.44 11.48
CA LEU A 160 12.39 -11.47 10.20
C LEU A 160 13.90 -11.63 10.43
N PRO A 161 14.58 -12.55 9.73
CA PRO A 161 16.02 -12.65 9.84
C PRO A 161 16.65 -11.34 9.37
N LYS A 162 17.79 -10.97 9.96
CA LYS A 162 18.54 -9.77 9.51
C LYS A 162 19.03 -9.92 8.08
N GLU A 163 19.26 -11.16 7.66
CA GLU A 163 19.74 -11.53 6.34
C GLU A 163 18.66 -12.28 5.57
N TRP A 164 18.75 -12.25 4.25
CA TRP A 164 17.83 -12.98 3.39
C TRP A 164 17.84 -14.49 3.71
N PRO A 165 16.68 -15.17 3.73
CA PRO A 165 16.62 -16.58 4.05
C PRO A 165 17.31 -17.39 2.94
N THR A 166 18.22 -18.30 3.28
CA THR A 166 18.81 -19.22 2.31
C THR A 166 17.79 -20.26 1.85
N GLU A 167 18.04 -20.99 0.75
CA GLU A 167 17.14 -22.06 0.26
C GLU A 167 16.80 -23.13 1.31
N GLU A 168 17.63 -23.28 2.35
CA GLU A 168 17.43 -24.20 3.48
C GLU A 168 16.48 -23.65 4.56
N SER A 169 16.02 -22.41 4.43
CA SER A 169 15.15 -21.78 5.40
C SER A 169 13.76 -22.45 5.43
N THR A 170 13.25 -22.67 6.64
CA THR A 170 11.97 -23.33 6.88
C THR A 170 10.79 -22.57 6.26
N GLY A 171 9.68 -23.26 5.96
CA GLY A 171 8.48 -22.69 5.30
C GLY A 171 7.91 -21.40 5.92
N GLU A 172 8.15 -21.12 7.20
CA GLU A 172 7.75 -19.87 7.86
C GLU A 172 8.35 -18.61 7.21
N HIS A 173 9.58 -18.70 6.69
CA HIS A 173 10.22 -17.58 5.98
C HIS A 173 9.57 -17.33 4.61
N THR A 174 9.04 -18.38 3.98
CA THR A 174 8.38 -18.26 2.67
C THR A 174 7.07 -17.49 2.75
N ASP A 175 6.32 -17.63 3.86
CA ASP A 175 5.10 -16.86 4.08
C ASP A 175 5.40 -15.37 4.22
N PHE A 176 6.45 -15.01 4.98
CA PHE A 176 6.78 -13.61 5.16
C PHE A 176 7.30 -12.96 3.87
N ILE A 177 8.13 -13.66 3.09
CA ILE A 177 8.55 -13.18 1.76
C ILE A 177 7.32 -12.91 0.88
N SER A 178 6.31 -13.79 0.93
CA SER A 178 5.08 -13.59 0.17
C SER A 178 4.35 -12.28 0.54
N PHE A 179 4.42 -11.86 1.81
CA PHE A 179 3.84 -10.60 2.27
C PHE A 179 4.60 -9.39 1.71
N LEU A 180 5.93 -9.45 1.71
CA LEU A 180 6.77 -8.40 1.11
C LEU A 180 6.54 -8.31 -0.41
N SER A 181 6.47 -9.45 -1.09
CA SER A 181 6.12 -9.57 -2.50
C SER A 181 4.78 -8.93 -2.82
N GLN A 182 3.76 -9.20 -2.00
CA GLN A 182 2.44 -8.59 -2.17
C GLN A 182 2.50 -7.06 -2.02
N ALA A 183 3.14 -6.55 -0.96
CA ALA A 183 3.31 -5.10 -0.75
C ALA A 183 4.13 -4.42 -1.86
N ALA A 184 5.20 -5.07 -2.34
CA ALA A 184 6.00 -4.59 -3.46
C ALA A 184 5.19 -4.52 -4.76
N THR A 185 4.32 -5.49 -4.99
CA THR A 185 3.40 -5.52 -6.15
C THR A 185 2.47 -4.31 -6.13
N TYR A 186 1.82 -4.03 -5.00
CA TYR A 186 0.97 -2.84 -4.88
C TYR A 186 1.74 -1.57 -5.15
N SER A 187 2.92 -1.45 -4.55
CA SER A 187 3.77 -0.28 -4.76
C SER A 187 4.14 -0.11 -6.24
N LYS A 188 4.33 -1.20 -6.99
CA LYS A 188 4.63 -1.13 -8.43
C LYS A 188 3.40 -0.69 -9.23
N MET A 189 2.24 -1.29 -8.93
CA MET A 189 0.95 -0.94 -9.56
C MET A 189 0.63 0.55 -9.36
N GLU A 190 0.86 1.05 -8.14
CA GLU A 190 0.59 2.43 -7.72
C GLU A 190 1.75 3.40 -8.05
N LYS A 191 2.83 2.91 -8.66
CA LYS A 191 4.07 3.67 -8.94
C LYS A 191 4.64 4.38 -7.70
N SER A 192 4.42 3.81 -6.52
CA SER A 192 4.86 4.36 -5.25
C SER A 192 6.32 3.97 -4.94
N ARG A 193 7.06 4.86 -4.30
CA ARG A 193 8.41 4.61 -3.76
C ARG A 193 8.38 3.76 -2.50
N TYR A 194 7.25 3.76 -1.80
CA TYR A 194 7.15 3.22 -0.46
C TYR A 194 6.07 2.14 -0.37
N ALA A 195 6.22 1.25 0.60
CA ALA A 195 5.19 0.30 0.98
C ALA A 195 5.38 -0.09 2.45
N TYR A 196 4.41 -0.78 3.04
CA TYR A 196 4.62 -1.41 4.33
C TYR A 196 3.76 -2.66 4.54
N VAL A 197 4.18 -3.47 5.51
CA VAL A 197 3.43 -4.61 6.03
C VAL A 197 3.28 -4.41 7.53
N ILE A 198 2.05 -4.45 8.03
CA ILE A 198 1.75 -4.46 9.46
C ILE A 198 1.38 -5.88 9.85
N THR A 199 2.06 -6.40 10.87
CA THR A 199 1.67 -7.66 11.51
C THR A 199 1.29 -7.43 12.96
N ASN A 200 0.77 -8.49 13.61
CA ASN A 200 0.56 -8.51 15.04
C ASN A 200 1.87 -8.49 15.87
N MET A 201 3.03 -8.51 15.22
CA MET A 201 4.35 -8.56 15.87
C MET A 201 5.18 -7.31 15.56
N GLU A 202 5.07 -6.77 14.35
CA GLU A 202 5.90 -5.65 13.90
C GLU A 202 5.29 -4.89 12.73
N LEU A 203 5.74 -3.66 12.53
CA LEU A 203 5.63 -2.91 11.28
C LEU A 203 6.93 -3.09 10.49
N VAL A 204 6.80 -3.35 9.20
CA VAL A 204 7.89 -3.41 8.25
C VAL A 204 7.65 -2.37 7.17
N VAL A 205 8.49 -1.34 7.09
CA VAL A 205 8.42 -0.30 6.05
C VAL A 205 9.46 -0.59 4.97
N MET A 206 9.12 -0.26 3.72
CA MET A 206 9.91 -0.58 2.53
C MET A 206 10.17 0.67 1.71
N ARG A 207 11.39 0.84 1.22
CA ARG A 207 11.76 1.78 0.15
C ARG A 207 12.14 0.96 -1.09
N LEU A 208 11.46 1.22 -2.21
CA LEU A 208 11.59 0.48 -3.45
C LEU A 208 12.22 1.35 -4.55
N SER A 209 13.31 0.88 -5.13
CA SER A 209 14.00 1.54 -6.25
C SER A 209 13.41 1.15 -7.61
N LYS A 210 13.71 1.93 -8.65
CA LYS A 210 13.59 1.46 -10.05
C LYS A 210 14.63 0.37 -10.28
N GLU A 211 14.24 -0.69 -10.96
CA GLU A 211 15.19 -1.69 -11.41
C GLU A 211 16.16 -1.03 -12.39
N THR A 212 17.45 -1.02 -12.07
CA THR A 212 18.46 -0.77 -13.09
C THR A 212 18.42 -1.97 -14.03
N SER A 213 17.92 -1.79 -15.26
CA SER A 213 18.03 -2.79 -16.33
C SER A 213 19.49 -2.97 -16.74
N THR A 214 20.34 -3.41 -15.81
CA THR A 214 21.64 -3.98 -16.13
C THR A 214 21.37 -5.38 -16.66
N ILE A 215 20.78 -5.48 -17.85
CA ILE A 215 21.06 -6.63 -18.71
C ILE A 215 22.59 -6.62 -18.78
N PRO A 216 23.29 -7.64 -18.24
CA PRO A 216 24.71 -7.74 -18.46
C PRO A 216 24.83 -7.84 -19.97
N THR A 217 25.32 -6.78 -20.63
CA THR A 217 25.62 -6.81 -22.05
C THR A 217 26.73 -7.83 -22.19
N ARG A 218 26.34 -9.10 -22.29
CA ARG A 218 27.25 -10.20 -22.57
C ARG A 218 27.97 -9.75 -23.83
N PRO A 219 29.30 -9.63 -23.83
CA PRO A 219 30.02 -9.09 -24.97
C PRO A 219 29.62 -9.94 -26.17
N SER A 220 28.83 -9.36 -27.06
CA SER A 220 28.38 -9.99 -28.30
C SER A 220 29.65 -10.25 -29.09
N GLY A 221 30.19 -11.46 -28.94
CA GLY A 221 31.27 -11.97 -29.76
C GLY A 221 30.86 -11.73 -31.19
N THR A 222 31.68 -10.95 -31.88
CA THR A 222 31.47 -10.44 -33.22
C THR A 222 31.42 -11.61 -34.19
N SER A 223 30.25 -12.22 -34.35
CA SER A 223 30.00 -13.12 -35.48
C SER A 223 29.72 -12.24 -36.68
N ARG A 224 30.80 -11.81 -37.35
CA ARG A 224 30.75 -11.29 -38.70
C ARG A 224 30.11 -12.36 -39.58
N ARG A 225 28.84 -12.19 -39.92
CA ARG A 225 28.28 -12.78 -41.13
C ARG A 225 27.94 -11.65 -42.09
N LEU A 226 28.86 -11.48 -43.03
CA LEU A 226 28.63 -10.73 -44.27
C LEU A 226 27.58 -11.43 -45.12
N SER A 227 27.02 -10.68 -46.08
CA SER A 227 26.05 -11.02 -47.15
C SER A 227 24.59 -10.79 -46.76
N ALA A 228 23.74 -10.11 -47.52
CA ALA A 228 23.91 -9.33 -48.75
C ALA A 228 22.63 -8.48 -48.92
N GLU A 229 22.76 -7.42 -49.68
CA GLU A 229 21.72 -6.47 -50.08
C GLU A 229 20.51 -7.13 -50.77
N SER A 230 19.31 -6.60 -50.50
CA SER A 230 18.35 -6.33 -51.57
C SER A 230 17.38 -5.23 -51.17
N ASN A 231 17.47 -4.12 -51.89
CA ASN A 231 16.52 -3.01 -51.93
C ASN A 231 15.15 -3.48 -52.44
N GLN A 232 14.05 -2.92 -51.91
CA GLN A 232 13.13 -2.16 -52.76
C GLN A 232 12.10 -1.34 -51.97
N LEU A 233 11.82 -0.18 -52.57
CA LEU A 233 10.98 0.94 -52.15
C LEU A 233 9.49 0.68 -52.39
N GLN A 234 8.64 1.30 -51.55
CA GLN A 234 7.32 1.93 -51.83
C GLN A 234 6.71 2.28 -50.46
N GLY A 235 6.17 3.46 -50.14
CA GLY A 235 5.54 4.51 -50.94
C GLY A 235 4.12 4.74 -50.39
N GLY A 236 3.81 5.94 -49.89
CA GLY A 236 2.46 6.38 -49.44
C GLY A 236 2.47 6.81 -47.97
N ASN A 237 2.38 8.08 -47.55
CA ASN A 237 1.51 9.20 -47.93
C ASN A 237 0.03 8.92 -47.62
N MET A 238 -0.44 9.31 -46.42
CA MET A 238 -1.82 9.74 -46.19
C MET A 238 -1.91 10.73 -45.01
N GLN A 239 -2.65 11.80 -45.30
CA GLN A 239 -2.98 12.97 -44.47
C GLN A 239 -3.94 12.65 -43.31
N PRO A 240 -4.06 13.59 -42.34
CA PRO A 240 -5.08 13.56 -41.29
C PRO A 240 -6.38 14.28 -41.73
N PRO A 241 -7.51 13.98 -41.08
CA PRO A 241 -8.59 14.95 -40.84
C PRO A 241 -8.69 15.25 -39.32
N SER A 242 -8.68 16.49 -38.83
CA SER A 242 -9.64 17.61 -39.02
C SER A 242 -10.90 17.51 -38.14
N SER A 243 -10.95 18.43 -37.16
CA SER A 243 -12.10 19.25 -36.67
C SER A 243 -13.31 18.65 -35.92
N SER A 244 -13.52 19.22 -34.72
CA SER A 244 -14.74 19.37 -33.86
C SER A 244 -15.93 20.08 -34.58
N PRO A 245 -17.06 20.55 -33.97
CA PRO A 245 -17.61 20.54 -32.57
C PRO A 245 -19.17 20.28 -32.52
N PRO A 246 -20.05 21.02 -31.79
CA PRO A 246 -20.52 20.89 -30.39
C PRO A 246 -22.07 20.71 -30.23
N ALA A 247 -22.56 20.43 -29.00
CA ALA A 247 -23.88 20.82 -28.44
C ALA A 247 -23.87 20.45 -26.94
N ALA A 248 -24.00 21.33 -25.94
CA ALA A 248 -25.06 22.28 -25.61
C ALA A 248 -26.44 21.60 -25.49
N HIS A 249 -26.80 21.20 -24.28
CA HIS A 249 -28.20 21.02 -23.89
C HIS A 249 -28.40 21.61 -22.49
N ASP A 250 -29.06 22.77 -22.47
CA ASP A 250 -29.86 23.29 -21.36
C ASP A 250 -31.12 22.43 -21.21
N GLN A 251 -31.53 22.21 -19.96
CA GLN A 251 -32.91 22.05 -19.44
C GLN A 251 -32.74 21.82 -17.93
N ASP A 252 -32.93 22.84 -17.09
CA ASP A 252 -34.21 23.33 -16.55
C ASP A 252 -35.07 22.26 -15.86
N ASP A 253 -35.47 22.63 -14.63
CA ASP A 253 -36.67 22.22 -13.90
C ASP A 253 -36.81 20.74 -13.49
N GLU A 254 -36.87 20.46 -12.19
CA GLU A 254 -38.12 20.61 -11.43
C GLU A 254 -37.92 20.11 -9.98
N THR A 255 -38.35 20.95 -9.05
CA THR A 255 -38.64 20.58 -7.66
C THR A 255 -39.78 19.57 -7.62
N GLY A 256 -39.52 18.38 -7.11
CA GLY A 256 -40.55 17.37 -6.81
C GLY A 256 -40.26 16.73 -5.47
N GLU A 257 -40.92 17.26 -4.42
CA GLU A 257 -41.22 16.47 -3.23
C GLU A 257 -42.11 15.32 -3.67
N ASP A 258 -41.72 14.07 -3.39
CA ASP A 258 -42.71 13.00 -3.40
C ASP A 258 -42.36 11.81 -2.50
N GLU A 259 -43.45 11.25 -2.02
CA GLU A 259 -43.64 10.30 -0.95
C GLU A 259 -42.85 8.99 -1.10
N LEU A 260 -42.48 8.43 0.06
CA LEU A 260 -42.03 7.05 0.25
C LEU A 260 -43.18 6.06 -0.03
N PRO A 261 -43.07 5.15 -1.02
CA PRO A 261 -43.94 3.99 -1.11
C PRO A 261 -43.30 2.79 -0.41
N GLN A 262 -43.99 2.27 0.60
CA GLN A 262 -43.75 0.93 1.11
C GLN A 262 -44.02 -0.10 0.00
N THR A 263 -42.96 -0.69 -0.55
CA THR A 263 -43.08 -1.79 -1.52
C THR A 263 -42.92 -3.12 -0.80
N GLN A 264 -44.04 -3.82 -0.61
CA GLN A 264 -44.06 -5.27 -0.32
C GLN A 264 -43.72 -6.02 -1.61
N GLN A 265 -42.55 -6.65 -1.67
CA GLN A 265 -42.21 -7.55 -2.78
C GLN A 265 -42.69 -8.96 -2.48
N SER A 266 -43.68 -9.38 -3.26
CA SER A 266 -44.13 -10.76 -3.42
C SER A 266 -43.11 -11.53 -4.24
N ILE A 267 -42.59 -12.63 -3.70
CA ILE A 267 -41.68 -13.55 -4.37
C ILE A 267 -42.48 -14.31 -5.44
N GLN A 268 -42.30 -13.97 -6.72
CA GLN A 268 -42.72 -14.79 -7.84
C GLN A 268 -41.58 -15.73 -8.24
N SER A 269 -41.88 -17.02 -8.28
CA SER A 269 -40.97 -18.08 -8.73
C SER A 269 -40.91 -18.06 -10.26
N GLU A 270 -39.76 -17.71 -10.82
CA GLU A 270 -39.50 -17.84 -12.26
C GLU A 270 -39.11 -19.29 -12.62
N GLU A 271 -39.76 -19.81 -13.66
CA GLU A 271 -39.46 -21.08 -14.30
C GLU A 271 -38.08 -21.07 -14.97
N VAL A 272 -37.31 -22.13 -14.72
CA VAL A 272 -35.99 -22.36 -15.32
C VAL A 272 -36.17 -22.90 -16.75
N PRO A 273 -35.58 -22.28 -17.78
CA PRO A 273 -35.65 -22.78 -19.15
C PRO A 273 -34.79 -24.05 -19.37
N PRO A 274 -35.15 -24.90 -20.35
CA PRO A 274 -34.50 -26.19 -20.58
C PRO A 274 -33.08 -26.08 -21.15
N PHE A 275 -32.23 -27.00 -20.69
CA PHE A 275 -30.83 -27.18 -21.07
C PHE A 275 -30.63 -27.39 -22.58
N SER A 276 -29.74 -26.59 -23.18
CA SER A 276 -29.18 -26.82 -24.52
C SER A 276 -28.11 -27.92 -24.51
N PRO A 277 -27.98 -28.72 -25.57
CA PRO A 277 -27.01 -29.80 -25.67
C PRO A 277 -25.56 -29.29 -25.82
N PRO A 278 -24.55 -30.11 -25.47
CA PRO A 278 -23.15 -29.71 -25.43
C PRO A 278 -22.57 -29.50 -26.84
N HIS A 279 -21.96 -28.34 -27.06
CA HIS A 279 -21.15 -28.06 -28.24
C HIS A 279 -19.80 -28.79 -28.17
N GLU A 280 -19.40 -29.40 -29.28
CA GLU A 280 -18.08 -30.02 -29.47
C GLU A 280 -16.94 -29.00 -29.25
N PRO A 281 -15.83 -29.40 -28.59
CA PRO A 281 -14.71 -28.51 -28.37
C PRO A 281 -13.99 -28.22 -29.69
N PRO A 282 -13.61 -26.96 -29.96
CA PRO A 282 -12.84 -26.61 -31.14
C PRO A 282 -11.45 -27.27 -31.12
N SER A 283 -11.06 -27.72 -32.30
CA SER A 283 -9.81 -28.39 -32.63
C SER A 283 -8.58 -27.60 -32.16
N ALA A 284 -7.58 -28.32 -31.66
CA ALA A 284 -6.35 -27.81 -31.07
C ALA A 284 -5.68 -26.71 -31.92
N SER A 285 -5.73 -25.49 -31.40
CA SER A 285 -4.96 -24.34 -31.86
C SER A 285 -3.52 -24.49 -31.37
N ASP A 286 -2.56 -24.26 -32.27
CA ASP A 286 -1.13 -24.17 -31.96
C ASP A 286 -0.88 -23.03 -30.97
N TYR A 287 -0.87 -23.35 -29.67
CA TYR A 287 -0.46 -22.44 -28.62
C TYR A 287 1.06 -22.26 -28.72
N VAL A 288 1.48 -21.14 -29.31
CA VAL A 288 2.84 -20.65 -29.15
C VAL A 288 2.90 -20.09 -27.73
N PRO A 289 3.68 -20.67 -26.80
CA PRO A 289 3.86 -20.09 -25.48
C PRO A 289 4.43 -18.69 -25.68
N SER A 290 3.58 -17.69 -25.46
CA SER A 290 4.01 -16.32 -25.26
C SER A 290 5.10 -16.38 -24.22
N SER A 291 6.32 -15.96 -24.56
CA SER A 291 7.43 -15.87 -23.63
C SER A 291 6.96 -14.99 -22.47
N SER A 292 6.63 -15.61 -21.34
CA SER A 292 6.20 -14.87 -20.16
C SER A 292 7.26 -13.81 -19.89
N PRO A 293 6.87 -12.54 -19.70
CA PRO A 293 7.81 -11.52 -19.27
C PRO A 293 8.54 -12.08 -18.05
N VAL A 294 9.87 -12.09 -18.10
CA VAL A 294 10.70 -12.54 -16.97
C VAL A 294 10.23 -11.72 -15.77
N ALA A 295 9.74 -12.39 -14.73
CA ALA A 295 9.26 -11.72 -13.53
C ALA A 295 10.35 -10.78 -13.01
N GLU A 296 10.02 -9.50 -12.89
CA GLU A 296 10.96 -8.48 -12.42
C GLU A 296 11.31 -8.78 -10.95
N LEU A 297 12.61 -8.74 -10.64
CA LEU A 297 13.13 -9.04 -9.31
C LEU A 297 13.23 -7.75 -8.51
N VAL A 298 12.70 -7.77 -7.28
CA VAL A 298 12.64 -6.58 -6.42
C VAL A 298 13.58 -6.74 -5.23
N HIS A 299 14.34 -5.67 -4.95
CA HIS A 299 15.30 -5.60 -3.84
C HIS A 299 15.01 -4.39 -2.93
N PRO A 300 13.98 -4.46 -2.06
CA PRO A 300 13.61 -3.34 -1.20
C PRO A 300 14.65 -3.10 -0.09
N GLU A 301 14.78 -1.84 0.32
CA GLU A 301 15.38 -1.48 1.60
C GLU A 301 14.30 -1.51 2.69
N ILE A 302 14.56 -2.14 3.84
CA ILE A 302 13.57 -2.41 4.87
C ILE A 302 13.97 -1.86 6.24
N ALA A 303 13.06 -1.17 6.93
CA ALA A 303 13.17 -0.85 8.35
C ALA A 303 12.01 -1.48 9.15
N ARG A 304 12.27 -1.80 10.42
CA ARG A 304 11.38 -2.65 11.24
C ARG A 304 11.12 -2.07 12.61
N PHE A 305 9.88 -2.17 13.07
CA PHE A 305 9.43 -1.64 14.34
C PHE A 305 8.57 -2.66 15.06
N ALA A 306 9.10 -3.24 16.14
CA ALA A 306 8.35 -4.21 16.93
C ALA A 306 7.11 -3.56 17.56
N TRP A 307 6.01 -4.30 17.63
CA TRP A 307 4.76 -3.87 18.27
C TRP A 307 4.97 -3.49 19.74
N THR A 308 5.93 -4.12 20.40
CA THR A 308 6.25 -3.88 21.82
C THR A 308 7.43 -2.93 22.02
N ALA A 309 7.92 -2.27 20.96
CA ALA A 309 9.04 -1.34 21.08
C ALA A 309 8.67 -0.14 21.97
N SER A 310 9.60 0.27 22.84
CA SER A 310 9.40 1.38 23.78
C SER A 310 9.91 2.73 23.27
N THR A 311 10.79 2.75 22.28
CA THR A 311 11.46 3.98 21.80
C THR A 311 10.75 4.59 20.59
N VAL A 312 10.49 3.78 19.56
CA VAL A 312 9.80 4.20 18.34
C VAL A 312 8.57 3.32 18.15
N THR A 313 7.40 3.94 18.24
CA THR A 313 6.12 3.27 18.04
C THR A 313 5.84 3.06 16.56
N ILE A 314 5.01 2.06 16.26
CA ILE A 314 4.47 1.80 14.91
C ILE A 314 3.74 3.04 14.38
N THR A 315 2.98 3.74 15.23
CA THR A 315 2.30 5.00 14.87
C THR A 315 3.29 6.05 14.36
N LYS A 316 4.39 6.29 15.09
CA LYS A 316 5.40 7.27 14.70
C LYS A 316 6.06 6.90 13.37
N ALA A 317 6.40 5.62 13.19
CA ALA A 317 6.96 5.12 11.93
C ALA A 317 5.97 5.22 10.75
N LEU A 318 4.67 4.94 10.97
CA LEU A 318 3.62 5.11 9.98
C LEU A 318 3.47 6.58 9.57
N VAL A 319 3.48 7.52 10.52
CA VAL A 319 3.45 8.95 10.18
C VAL A 319 4.68 9.32 9.35
N ALA A 320 5.88 8.91 9.77
CA ALA A 320 7.12 9.22 9.07
C ALA A 320 7.12 8.73 7.61
N ILE A 321 6.71 7.48 7.33
CA ILE A 321 6.71 6.95 5.95
C ILE A 321 5.70 7.67 5.05
N HIS A 322 4.55 8.08 5.60
CA HIS A 322 3.54 8.85 4.86
C HIS A 322 4.02 10.29 4.58
N ILE A 323 4.74 10.92 5.51
CA ILE A 323 5.35 12.23 5.31
C ILE A 323 6.46 12.18 4.24
N LEU A 324 7.29 11.11 4.22
CA LEU A 324 8.24 10.96 3.12
C LEU A 324 7.54 10.82 1.77
N ALA A 325 6.46 10.04 1.72
CA ALA A 325 5.73 9.81 0.47
C ALA A 325 4.99 11.05 -0.06
N VAL A 326 4.45 11.91 0.81
CA VAL A 326 3.81 13.15 0.34
C VAL A 326 4.82 14.14 -0.26
N LEU A 327 6.06 14.14 0.26
CA LEU A 327 7.14 15.00 -0.25
C LEU A 327 7.75 14.45 -1.54
N GLN A 328 7.98 13.14 -1.61
CA GLN A 328 8.50 12.48 -2.80
C GLN A 328 8.09 11.02 -2.86
N ASN A 329 7.30 10.66 -3.88
CA ASN A 329 6.86 9.28 -4.08
C ASN A 329 7.42 8.61 -5.33
N GLU A 330 8.23 9.29 -6.14
CA GLU A 330 8.75 8.70 -7.37
C GLU A 330 9.85 7.67 -7.09
N ARG A 331 9.77 6.52 -7.77
CA ARG A 331 10.86 5.55 -7.77
C ARG A 331 12.11 6.08 -8.48
N ARG A 332 13.31 5.80 -7.95
CA ARG A 332 14.62 6.14 -8.54
C ARG A 332 15.51 4.92 -8.53
N GLU A 333 16.52 4.88 -9.40
CA GLU A 333 17.50 3.79 -9.44
C GLU A 333 18.31 3.71 -8.13
N LYS A 334 18.61 4.87 -7.56
CA LYS A 334 19.34 5.00 -6.30
C LYS A 334 18.77 6.15 -5.49
N TYR A 335 18.84 6.00 -4.18
CA TYR A 335 18.48 7.02 -3.21
C TYR A 335 19.68 7.48 -2.43
N ASP A 336 19.73 8.79 -2.18
CA ASP A 336 20.58 9.35 -1.13
C ASP A 336 19.95 9.04 0.23
N LYS A 337 20.71 9.28 1.31
CA LYS A 337 20.15 9.15 2.66
C LYS A 337 19.01 10.15 2.84
N VAL A 338 18.00 9.80 3.64
CA VAL A 338 16.84 10.68 3.90
C VAL A 338 17.26 12.08 4.36
N THR A 339 18.31 12.19 5.18
CA THR A 339 18.84 13.49 5.66
C THR A 339 19.65 14.27 4.61
N GLU A 340 20.06 13.62 3.53
CA GLU A 340 20.90 14.16 2.46
C GLU A 340 20.10 14.41 1.17
N ASP A 341 18.96 13.73 0.99
CA ASP A 341 18.07 13.83 -0.17
C ASP A 341 17.51 15.26 -0.30
N TYR A 342 17.65 15.84 -1.49
CA TYR A 342 17.21 17.21 -1.78
C TYR A 342 15.72 17.38 -1.50
N ASP A 343 14.93 16.35 -1.79
CA ASP A 343 13.47 16.41 -1.68
C ASP A 343 12.98 16.50 -0.22
N TYR A 344 13.83 16.15 0.74
CA TYR A 344 13.50 16.17 2.17
C TYR A 344 14.10 17.35 2.92
N ARG A 345 14.73 18.29 2.22
CA ARG A 345 15.38 19.45 2.85
C ARG A 345 14.43 20.26 3.74
N GLU A 346 13.16 20.36 3.38
CA GLU A 346 12.15 21.09 4.17
C GLU A 346 11.94 20.52 5.58
N LEU A 347 12.21 19.22 5.76
CA LEU A 347 12.15 18.55 7.07
C LEU A 347 13.34 18.91 7.97
N PHE A 348 14.49 19.25 7.39
CA PHE A 348 15.76 19.38 8.11
C PHE A 348 16.32 20.80 8.17
N VAL A 349 15.80 21.72 7.37
CA VAL A 349 16.15 23.13 7.48
C VAL A 349 15.36 23.76 8.63
N SER A 350 16.08 24.17 9.67
CA SER A 350 15.54 25.00 10.75
C SER A 350 15.03 26.32 10.16
N PRO A 351 13.82 26.78 10.53
CA PRO A 351 13.28 28.06 10.08
C PRO A 351 14.15 29.25 10.48
#